data_AF-A0A8H8SH36-F1
#
_entry.id   AF-A0A8H8SH36-F1
#
_cell.length_a   1.000
_cell.length_b   1.000
_cell.length_c   1.000
_cell.angle_alpha   90.00
_cell.angle_beta   90.00
_cell.angle_gamma   90.00
#
_symmetry.space_group_name_H-M   'P 1'
#
loop_
_entity.id
_entity.type
_entity.pdbx_description
1 polymer ?
#
loop_
_entity_poly.entity_id
_entity_poly.type
_entity_poly.pdbx_seq_one_letter_code
_entity_poly.pdbx_strand_id
1 'polypeptide(L)'
;MQFPAVDLDSEARLYTTNAEREKYESQATLFGNIVALEYLERAYVRDAINAAEYTPACTRLLSQYKTMLKLVGDSVPSVEEFMKRYNMDHPAALHRIQVGVPATIEHSSEQTGSAETAKWVAETTQSFITFMDALNLRLRAKDQLHPRLQEL
;
A
#
# COMPACT_ATOMS: atom_id res chain seq x y z
N MET A 1 -3.35 32.72 30.61
CA MET A 1 -2.63 31.92 29.60
C MET A 1 -1.66 32.87 28.91
N GLN A 2 -0.38 32.84 29.28
CA GLN A 2 0.64 33.75 28.75
C GLN A 2 1.21 33.10 27.49
N PHE A 3 0.90 33.62 26.31
CA PHE A 3 1.62 33.21 25.11
C PHE A 3 3.05 33.77 25.22
N PRO A 4 4.09 32.99 24.89
CA PRO A 4 5.44 33.53 24.84
C PRO A 4 5.47 34.72 23.87
N ALA A 5 6.14 35.79 24.27
CA ALA A 5 6.30 36.96 23.41
C ALA A 5 7.00 36.52 22.12
N VAL A 6 6.28 36.57 21.00
CA VAL A 6 6.84 36.26 19.68
C VAL A 6 7.77 37.41 19.33
N ASP A 7 9.06 37.09 19.21
CA ASP A 7 10.04 38.03 18.69
C ASP A 7 9.73 38.30 17.21
N LEU A 8 9.38 39.53 16.88
CA LEU A 8 9.03 39.97 15.53
C LEU A 8 10.25 40.51 14.77
N ASP A 9 11.37 40.73 15.47
CA ASP A 9 12.57 41.34 14.90
C ASP A 9 13.56 40.30 14.35
N SER A 10 13.29 39.00 14.52
CA SER A 10 14.12 37.90 14.03
C SER A 10 13.35 36.89 13.17
N GLU A 11 14.04 36.30 12.18
CA GLU A 11 13.45 35.27 11.31
C GLU A 11 13.24 33.96 12.08
N ALA A 12 12.01 33.46 12.06
CA ALA A 12 11.69 32.15 12.62
C ALA A 12 12.38 31.03 11.83
N ARG A 13 13.07 30.14 12.53
CA ARG A 13 13.72 28.95 11.95
C ARG A 13 12.91 27.71 12.26
N LEU A 14 12.75 26.83 11.27
CA LEU A 14 12.04 25.57 11.43
C LEU A 14 12.82 24.58 12.32
N TYR A 15 14.15 24.60 12.24
CA TYR A 15 15.05 23.74 13.01
C TYR A 15 16.31 24.49 13.43
N THR A 16 16.96 23.99 14.49
CA THR A 16 18.24 24.52 15.01
C THR A 16 19.35 23.47 15.00
N THR A 17 19.00 22.19 15.02
CA THR A 17 19.95 21.07 15.01
C THR A 17 19.84 20.22 13.73
N ASN A 18 20.90 19.48 13.41
CA ASN A 18 20.89 18.55 12.27
C ASN A 18 19.85 17.43 12.42
N ALA A 19 19.63 16.95 13.65
CA ALA A 19 18.64 15.92 13.94
C ALA A 19 17.20 16.42 13.73
N GLU A 20 16.91 17.66 14.14
CA GLU A 20 15.62 18.30 13.87
C GLU A 20 15.39 18.48 12.37
N ARG A 21 16.43 18.90 11.62
CA ARG A 21 16.34 19.03 10.17
C ARG A 21 15.95 17.72 9.49
N GLU A 22 16.63 16.63 9.83
CA GLU A 22 16.37 15.30 9.27
C GLU A 22 14.96 14.79 9.60
N LYS A 23 14.48 15.09 10.82
CA LYS A 23 13.09 14.82 11.22
C LYS A 23 12.09 15.57 10.34
N TYR A 24 12.28 16.88 10.13
CA TYR A 24 11.39 17.67 9.27
C TYR A 24 11.46 17.25 7.81
N GLU A 25 12.62 16.82 7.32
CA GLU A 25 12.80 16.30 5.96
C GLU A 25 12.01 14.98 5.76
N SER A 26 12.05 14.10 6.75
CA SER A 26 11.25 12.88 6.77
C SER A 26 9.75 13.18 6.80
N GLN A 27 9.32 14.14 7.63
CA GLN A 27 7.92 14.59 7.69
C GLN A 27 7.47 15.27 6.39
N ALA A 28 8.33 16.06 5.76
CA ALA A 28 8.05 16.71 4.47
C ALA A 28 7.88 15.66 3.36
N THR A 29 8.68 14.60 3.38
CA THR A 29 8.52 13.47 2.45
C THR A 29 7.20 12.73 2.66
N LEU A 30 6.81 12.48 3.92
CA LEU A 30 5.50 11.90 4.23
C LEU A 30 4.36 12.81 3.73
N PHE A 31 4.44 14.12 3.99
CA PHE A 31 3.48 15.10 3.51
C PHE A 31 3.35 15.06 1.98
N GLY A 32 4.48 15.08 1.28
CA GLY A 32 4.53 15.01 -0.19
C GLY A 32 3.90 13.73 -0.75
N ASN A 33 4.12 12.58 -0.10
CA ASN A 33 3.49 11.32 -0.50
C ASN A 33 1.97 11.36 -0.37
N ILE A 34 1.43 11.91 0.73
CA ILE A 34 -0.02 12.02 0.94
C ILE A 34 -0.64 12.95 -0.11
N VAL A 35 -0.02 14.10 -0.36
CA VAL A 35 -0.47 15.06 -1.38
C VAL A 35 -0.45 14.42 -2.78
N ALA A 36 0.65 13.73 -3.13
CA ALA A 36 0.76 13.06 -4.42
C ALA A 36 -0.30 11.97 -4.60
N LEU A 37 -0.61 11.21 -3.54
CA LEU A 37 -1.66 10.20 -3.55
C LEU A 37 -3.06 10.83 -3.75
N GLU A 38 -3.35 11.96 -3.10
CA GLU A 38 -4.61 12.69 -3.29
C GLU A 38 -4.81 13.10 -4.75
N TYR A 39 -3.78 13.70 -5.37
CA TYR A 39 -3.86 14.11 -6.78
C TYR A 39 -3.98 12.91 -7.72
N LEU A 40 -3.28 11.80 -7.42
CA LEU A 40 -3.39 10.58 -8.20
C LEU A 40 -4.81 10.01 -8.17
N GLU A 41 -5.40 9.87 -6.98
CA GLU A 41 -6.78 9.38 -6.82
C GLU A 41 -7.77 10.27 -7.57
N ARG A 42 -7.66 11.59 -7.41
CA ARG A 42 -8.55 12.54 -8.10
C ARG A 42 -8.37 12.52 -9.61
N ALA A 43 -7.15 12.31 -10.11
CA ALA A 43 -6.89 12.18 -11.54
C ALA A 43 -7.54 10.91 -12.11
N TYR A 44 -7.44 9.79 -11.39
CA TYR A 44 -8.06 8.54 -11.79
C TYR A 44 -9.59 8.63 -11.77
N VAL A 45 -10.20 9.18 -10.71
CA VAL A 45 -11.66 9.38 -10.60
C VAL A 45 -12.21 10.30 -11.70
N ARG A 46 -11.38 11.18 -12.27
CA ARG A 46 -11.74 12.08 -13.38
C ARG A 46 -11.42 11.50 -14.75
N ASP A 47 -11.05 10.23 -14.85
CA ASP A 47 -10.62 9.56 -16.08
C ASP A 47 -9.45 10.28 -16.79
N ALA A 48 -8.62 11.04 -16.05
CA ALA A 48 -7.47 11.74 -16.62
C ALA A 48 -6.27 10.83 -16.84
N ILE A 49 -6.22 9.68 -16.15
CA ILE A 49 -5.21 8.62 -16.29
C ILE A 49 -5.90 7.27 -16.35
N ASN A 50 -5.33 6.33 -17.11
CA ASN A 50 -5.91 5.00 -17.25
C ASN A 50 -5.50 4.06 -16.10
N ALA A 51 -6.17 2.92 -15.99
CA ALA A 51 -5.92 1.92 -14.94
C ALA A 51 -4.49 1.33 -15.00
N ALA A 52 -3.88 1.23 -16.18
CA ALA A 52 -2.55 0.66 -16.37
C ALA A 52 -1.45 1.58 -15.83
N GLU A 53 -1.65 2.89 -15.86
CA GLU A 53 -0.74 3.89 -15.29
C GLU A 53 -1.02 4.13 -13.80
N TYR A 54 -2.30 4.18 -13.43
CA TYR A 54 -2.74 4.43 -12.06
C TYR A 54 -2.28 3.33 -11.09
N THR A 55 -2.53 2.06 -11.41
CA THR A 55 -2.29 0.92 -10.50
C THR A 55 -0.82 0.86 -10.01
N PRO A 56 0.20 0.86 -10.89
CA PRO A 56 1.59 0.83 -10.44
C PRO A 56 2.00 2.10 -9.70
N ALA A 57 1.52 3.28 -10.11
CA ALA A 57 1.80 4.54 -9.44
C ALA A 57 1.23 4.58 -8.01
N CYS A 58 -0.02 4.15 -7.84
CA CYS A 58 -0.69 4.09 -6.53
C CYS A 58 -0.01 3.06 -5.62
N THR A 59 0.36 1.90 -6.17
CA THR A 59 1.05 0.84 -5.41
C THR A 59 2.41 1.33 -4.89
N ARG A 60 3.16 2.04 -5.73
CA ARG A 60 4.44 2.65 -5.34
C ARG A 60 4.27 3.73 -4.28
N LEU A 61 3.27 4.62 -4.42
CA LEU A 61 3.04 5.68 -3.43
C LEU A 61 2.59 5.11 -2.09
N LEU A 62 1.73 4.07 -2.08
CA LEU A 62 1.31 3.39 -0.87
C LEU A 62 2.48 2.69 -0.16
N SER A 63 3.40 2.06 -0.90
CA SER A 63 4.59 1.44 -0.30
C SER A 63 5.54 2.48 0.28
N GLN A 64 5.79 3.58 -0.44
CA GLN A 64 6.59 4.72 0.03
C GLN A 64 5.99 5.35 1.29
N TYR A 65 4.67 5.58 1.31
CA TYR A 65 3.95 6.06 2.48
C TYR A 65 4.15 5.13 3.69
N LYS A 66 3.95 3.82 3.54
CA LYS A 66 4.13 2.84 4.63
C LYS A 66 5.55 2.85 5.19
N THR A 67 6.56 2.98 4.33
CA THR A 67 7.96 3.09 4.76
C THR A 67 8.21 4.39 5.53
N MET A 68 7.70 5.51 5.02
CA MET A 68 7.86 6.81 5.68
C MET A 68 7.15 6.88 7.02
N LEU A 69 5.93 6.33 7.13
CA LEU A 69 5.19 6.30 8.39
C LEU A 69 5.95 5.53 9.48
N LYS A 70 6.63 4.43 9.14
CA LYS A 70 7.50 3.71 10.08
C LYS A 70 8.71 4.54 10.50
N LEU A 71 9.30 5.31 9.58
CA LEU A 71 10.46 6.15 9.86
C LEU A 71 10.11 7.32 10.80
N VAL A 72 8.90 7.88 10.67
CA VAL A 72 8.44 9.01 11.49
C VAL A 72 7.58 8.62 12.70
N GLY A 73 7.41 7.32 12.97
CA GLY A 73 6.42 6.78 13.91
C GLY A 73 6.48 7.37 15.32
N ASP A 74 7.67 7.71 15.81
CA ASP A 74 7.86 8.35 17.13
C ASP A 74 7.24 9.76 17.21
N SER A 75 7.09 10.43 16.07
CA SER A 75 6.60 11.81 15.97
C SER A 75 5.20 11.93 15.37
N VAL A 76 4.70 10.83 14.78
CA VAL A 76 3.44 10.78 14.04
C VAL A 76 2.69 9.51 14.47
N PRO A 77 1.84 9.60 15.51
CA PRO A 77 1.12 8.45 16.05
C PRO A 77 0.12 7.86 15.07
N SER A 78 -0.55 8.72 14.30
CA SER A 78 -1.52 8.35 13.28
C SER A 78 -1.48 9.31 12.09
N VAL A 79 -1.95 8.84 10.94
CA VAL A 79 -2.04 9.68 9.74
C VAL A 79 -3.09 10.77 9.90
N GLU A 80 -4.17 10.48 10.62
CA GLU A 80 -5.25 11.42 10.90
C GLU A 80 -4.75 12.59 11.75
N GLU A 81 -3.94 12.33 12.78
CA GLU A 81 -3.32 13.38 13.58
C GLU A 81 -2.32 14.20 12.78
N PHE A 82 -1.53 13.56 11.92
CA PHE A 82 -0.61 14.25 11.01
C PHE A 82 -1.36 15.20 10.08
N MET A 83 -2.40 14.70 9.41
CA MET A 83 -3.22 15.48 8.50
C MET A 83 -3.90 16.64 9.22
N LYS A 84 -4.42 16.42 10.43
CA LYS A 84 -4.98 17.50 11.26
C LYS A 84 -3.94 18.54 11.64
N ARG A 85 -2.73 18.12 12.04
CA ARG A 85 -1.64 19.01 12.46
C ARG A 85 -1.18 19.94 11.34
N TYR A 86 -1.11 19.44 10.11
CA TYR A 86 -0.70 20.22 8.95
C TYR A 86 -1.88 20.77 8.12
N ASN A 87 -3.10 20.69 8.65
CA ASN A 87 -4.33 21.19 8.01
C ASN A 87 -4.52 20.63 6.58
N MET A 88 -4.35 19.32 6.43
CA MET A 88 -4.45 18.60 5.16
C MET A 88 -5.89 18.09 4.94
N ASP A 89 -6.59 18.67 3.95
CA ASP A 89 -7.90 18.20 3.50
C ASP A 89 -7.74 17.27 2.28
N HIS A 90 -7.37 16.02 2.54
CA HIS A 90 -7.07 15.00 1.52
C HIS A 90 -7.86 13.70 1.76
N PRO A 91 -9.20 13.75 1.61
CA PRO A 91 -10.06 12.61 1.92
C PRO A 91 -9.84 11.41 0.99
N ALA A 92 -9.45 11.62 -0.26
CA ALA A 92 -9.21 10.52 -1.20
C ALA A 92 -7.93 9.75 -0.85
N ALA A 93 -6.86 10.48 -0.50
CA ALA A 93 -5.64 9.88 0.00
C ALA A 93 -5.87 9.13 1.32
N LEU A 94 -6.63 9.72 2.25
CA LEU A 94 -6.95 9.08 3.54
C LEU A 94 -7.69 7.76 3.33
N HIS A 95 -8.74 7.76 2.51
CA HIS A 95 -9.48 6.54 2.16
C HIS A 95 -8.54 5.48 1.55
N ARG A 96 -7.73 5.88 0.55
CA ARG A 96 -6.79 4.95 -0.12
C ARG A 96 -5.75 4.38 0.83
N ILE A 97 -5.27 5.17 1.79
CA ILE A 97 -4.34 4.72 2.84
C ILE A 97 -5.01 3.70 3.77
N GLN A 98 -6.26 3.93 4.16
CA GLN A 98 -7.03 3.02 5.03
C GLN A 98 -7.32 1.68 4.33
N VAL A 99 -7.70 1.72 3.05
CA VAL A 99 -7.91 0.51 2.22
C VAL A 99 -6.58 -0.21 1.94
N GLY A 100 -5.51 0.54 1.67
CA GLY A 100 -4.16 0.02 1.54
C GLY A 100 -3.82 -0.67 0.21
N VAL A 101 -4.76 -0.71 -0.74
CA VAL A 101 -4.60 -1.19 -2.13
C VAL A 101 -5.24 -0.20 -3.13
N PRO A 102 -4.79 -0.11 -4.40
CA PRO A 102 -5.40 0.74 -5.44
C PRO A 102 -6.88 0.41 -5.72
N ALA A 103 -7.64 1.38 -6.24
CA ALA A 103 -9.08 1.24 -6.55
C ALA A 103 -9.35 0.09 -7.52
N THR A 104 -8.46 -0.07 -8.50
CA THR A 104 -8.50 -1.14 -9.50
C THR A 104 -8.40 -2.51 -8.86
N ILE A 105 -7.72 -2.67 -7.72
CA ILE A 105 -7.59 -3.94 -7.00
C ILE A 105 -8.77 -4.13 -6.03
N GLU A 106 -9.17 -3.06 -5.34
CA GLU A 106 -10.35 -3.07 -4.46
C GLU A 106 -11.62 -3.53 -5.20
N HIS A 107 -11.87 -2.95 -6.38
CA HIS A 107 -13.08 -3.20 -7.17
C HIS A 107 -12.91 -4.29 -8.25
N SER A 108 -11.71 -4.78 -8.55
CA SER A 108 -11.55 -5.90 -9.52
C SER A 108 -12.03 -7.24 -8.98
N SER A 109 -12.29 -7.34 -7.67
CA SER A 109 -13.07 -8.44 -7.09
C SER A 109 -14.46 -8.58 -7.74
N GLU A 110 -14.99 -7.53 -8.37
CA GLU A 110 -16.29 -7.51 -9.03
C GLU A 110 -16.24 -7.76 -10.54
N GLN A 111 -15.09 -7.62 -11.22
CA GLN A 111 -15.04 -7.69 -12.70
C GLN A 111 -14.02 -8.65 -13.33
N THR A 112 -12.86 -8.95 -12.71
CA THR A 112 -11.85 -9.80 -13.40
C THR A 112 -10.86 -10.54 -12.49
N GLY A 113 -10.84 -10.29 -11.17
CA GLY A 113 -9.84 -10.81 -10.24
C GLY A 113 -10.07 -12.23 -9.69
N SER A 114 -11.10 -12.95 -10.14
CA SER A 114 -11.37 -14.31 -9.63
C SER A 114 -11.05 -15.42 -10.63
N ALA A 115 -11.06 -15.18 -11.94
CA ALA A 115 -10.96 -16.28 -12.90
C ALA A 115 -9.59 -16.97 -12.90
N GLU A 116 -8.49 -16.21 -12.95
CA GLU A 116 -7.15 -16.81 -12.93
C GLU A 116 -6.81 -17.39 -11.56
N THR A 117 -7.02 -16.65 -10.47
CA THR A 117 -6.74 -17.17 -9.12
C THR A 117 -7.63 -18.37 -8.79
N ALA A 118 -8.91 -18.37 -9.15
CA ALA A 118 -9.78 -19.55 -8.98
C ALA A 118 -9.36 -20.69 -9.91
N LYS A 119 -8.86 -20.41 -11.12
CA LYS A 119 -8.29 -21.42 -12.01
C LYS A 119 -7.06 -22.07 -11.39
N TRP A 120 -6.09 -21.28 -10.91
CA TRP A 120 -4.89 -21.80 -10.25
C TRP A 120 -5.25 -22.59 -8.98
N VAL A 121 -6.18 -22.10 -8.16
CA VAL A 121 -6.67 -22.82 -6.98
C VAL A 121 -7.37 -24.12 -7.37
N ALA A 122 -8.21 -24.12 -8.42
CA ALA A 122 -8.89 -25.32 -8.90
C ALA A 122 -7.90 -26.34 -9.47
N GLU A 123 -6.93 -25.91 -10.29
CA GLU A 123 -5.90 -26.76 -10.88
C GLU A 123 -5.03 -27.40 -9.78
N THR A 124 -4.51 -26.60 -8.83
CA THR A 124 -3.72 -27.14 -7.71
C THR A 124 -4.54 -28.10 -6.83
N THR A 125 -5.80 -27.78 -6.55
CA THR A 125 -6.69 -28.65 -5.76
C THR A 125 -6.95 -29.97 -6.49
N GLN A 126 -7.23 -29.91 -7.80
CA GLN A 126 -7.44 -31.10 -8.64
C GLN A 126 -6.19 -31.98 -8.70
N SER A 127 -5.01 -31.39 -8.91
CA SER A 127 -3.73 -32.12 -8.93
C SER A 127 -3.46 -32.80 -7.59
N PHE A 128 -3.76 -32.13 -6.47
CA PHE A 128 -3.60 -32.70 -5.13
C PHE A 128 -4.57 -33.86 -4.86
N ILE A 129 -5.85 -33.72 -5.21
CA ILE A 129 -6.84 -34.81 -5.08
C ILE A 129 -6.42 -36.01 -5.92
N THR A 130 -6.01 -35.77 -7.17
CA THR A 130 -5.55 -36.82 -8.10
C THR A 130 -4.32 -37.56 -7.53
N PHE A 131 -3.39 -36.84 -6.92
CA PHE A 131 -2.24 -37.44 -6.25
C PHE A 131 -2.64 -38.26 -5.02
N MET A 132 -3.55 -37.75 -4.20
CA MET A 132 -4.07 -38.46 -3.03
C MET A 132 -4.82 -39.75 -3.41
N ASP A 133 -5.62 -39.72 -4.48
CA ASP A 133 -6.30 -40.90 -5.01
C ASP A 133 -5.32 -41.96 -5.52
N ALA A 134 -4.22 -41.54 -6.17
CA ALA A 134 -3.16 -42.46 -6.57
C ALA A 134 -2.54 -43.19 -5.36
N LEU A 135 -2.32 -42.48 -4.25
CA LEU A 135 -1.83 -43.08 -3.01
C LEU A 135 -2.87 -44.04 -2.39
N ASN A 136 -4.15 -43.68 -2.40
CA ASN A 136 -5.24 -44.53 -1.90
C ASN A 136 -5.40 -45.82 -2.73
N LEU A 137 -5.16 -45.76 -4.04
CA LEU A 137 -5.11 -46.92 -4.94
C LEU A 137 -3.83 -47.75 -4.81
N ARG A 138 -2.95 -47.43 -3.84
CA ARG A 138 -1.67 -48.09 -3.57
C ARG A 138 -0.67 -48.00 -4.72
N LEU A 139 -0.74 -46.96 -5.55
CA LEU A 139 0.34 -46.62 -6.47
C LEU A 139 1.53 -46.12 -5.63
N ARG A 140 2.56 -46.95 -5.51
CA ARG A 140 3.73 -46.70 -4.65
C ARG A 140 5.04 -46.65 -5.43
N ALA A 141 4.99 -46.97 -6.72
CA ALA A 141 6.17 -46.99 -7.57
C ALA A 141 6.54 -45.55 -7.99
N LYS A 142 7.85 -45.27 -8.02
CA LYS A 142 8.38 -43.92 -8.29
C LYS A 142 7.95 -43.39 -9.66
N ASP A 143 7.95 -44.25 -10.67
CA ASP A 143 7.51 -43.98 -12.04
C ASP A 143 6.02 -43.61 -12.13
N GLN A 144 5.20 -44.04 -11.18
CA GLN A 144 3.76 -43.75 -11.13
C GLN A 144 3.43 -42.44 -10.39
N LEU A 145 4.26 -42.06 -9.40
CA LEU A 145 4.03 -40.89 -8.56
C LEU A 145 4.81 -39.66 -9.04
N HIS A 146 6.01 -39.82 -9.58
CA HIS A 146 6.88 -38.71 -9.98
C HIS A 146 6.24 -37.79 -11.04
N PRO A 147 5.58 -38.30 -12.10
CA PRO A 147 4.93 -37.42 -13.07
C PRO A 147 3.83 -36.55 -12.44
N ARG A 148 3.06 -37.13 -11.50
CA ARG A 148 1.93 -36.44 -10.83
C ARG A 148 2.38 -35.39 -9.81
N LEU A 149 3.60 -35.55 -9.27
CA LEU A 149 4.20 -34.61 -8.32
C LEU A 149 4.91 -33.46 -9.06
N GLN A 150 5.38 -33.69 -10.28
CA GLN A 150 5.98 -32.68 -11.15
C GLN A 150 4.94 -31.70 -11.73
N GLU A 151 3.68 -32.12 -11.82
CA GLU A 151 2.54 -31.31 -12.26
C GLU A 151 1.87 -30.51 -11.12
N LEU A 152 2.39 -30.61 -9.89
CA LEU A 152 1.98 -29.83 -8.73
C LEU A 152 2.83 -28.55 -8.59
#